data_AF-A0A916N176-F1
#
_entry.id   AF-A0A916N176-F1
#
_cell.length_a   1.000
_cell.length_b   1.000
_cell.length_c   1.000
_cell.angle_alpha   90.00
_cell.angle_beta   90.00
_cell.angle_gamma   90.00
#
_symmetry.space_group_name_H-M   'P 1'
#
loop_
_entity.id
_entity.type
_entity.pdbx_description
1 polymer ?
#
loop_
_entity_poly.entity_id
_entity_poly.type
_entity_poly.pdbx_seq_one_letter_code
_entity_poly.pdbx_strand_id
1 'polypeptide(L)'
;EVDQAWALEKLPPGRPYAAIHAGSGGLNLARRWLPERYAQIAEHLHRHLGYQIVWVGGKDDNTEDSLAYLHVPSINLAGQTNLNQLGAVLARCALFVGGDSGVMHLASAVPGLAVYSLFGPTNAAAWGPWTPDDRARLIHGRALCSPCGYVHHSVGLRAGCPAQSCMKAITVETVQAAFAGKAPPSSVRTRDQAPKVHVLGVPLDGLTFSELVDQIGGWINDSDDPHPRMIATANPELVMIAQHDSLFFDILNRADRVTADGIGLLWAAKHLNCSLPERVTGSDGLPRICERAAQEGWRVYLLGAGPGVAEKAAAVLKDRNPGLIVAGTYAGSPSPDEEDAILERINQAQADILFLAYGSPAQEKWIARNLPRLQVRVVMGVGGAFDFTAGVTQRAPEWMRRAGIEWLHRLIRQPWRWRRMLRLPRFVWAVLRRGEKAPFAFRA
;
A
#
# COMPACT_ATOMS: atom_id res chain seq x y z
N GLU A 1 -37.24 21.14 14.04
CA GLU A 1 -37.61 22.47 13.49
C GLU A 1 -36.64 23.57 13.92
N VAL A 2 -36.29 23.68 15.21
CA VAL A 2 -35.34 24.69 15.70
C VAL A 2 -33.98 24.65 14.97
N ASP A 3 -33.34 23.48 14.86
CA ASP A 3 -32.04 23.36 14.16
C ASP A 3 -32.15 23.66 12.65
N GLN A 4 -33.32 23.44 12.06
CA GLN A 4 -33.59 23.71 10.65
C GLN A 4 -33.73 25.23 10.40
N ALA A 5 -34.41 25.94 11.30
CA ALA A 5 -34.50 27.39 11.27
C ALA A 5 -33.13 28.03 11.52
N TRP A 6 -32.36 27.51 12.48
CA TRP A 6 -30.98 27.94 12.72
C TRP A 6 -30.11 27.78 11.46
N ALA A 7 -30.19 26.64 10.78
CA ALA A 7 -29.42 26.42 9.56
C ALA A 7 -29.83 27.42 8.45
N LEU A 8 -31.12 27.72 8.29
CA LEU A 8 -31.59 28.72 7.31
C LEU A 8 -31.05 30.13 7.59
N GLU A 9 -30.87 30.49 8.86
CA GLU A 9 -30.30 31.80 9.25
C GLU A 9 -28.79 31.88 8.94
N LYS A 10 -28.05 30.78 9.13
CA LYS A 10 -26.58 30.75 8.96
C LYS A 10 -26.13 30.44 7.54
N LEU A 11 -26.96 29.77 6.76
CA LEU A 11 -26.64 29.36 5.41
C LEU A 11 -26.95 30.47 4.40
N PRO A 12 -26.21 30.51 3.29
CA PRO A 12 -26.39 31.57 2.33
C PRO A 12 -27.72 31.38 1.57
N PRO A 13 -28.51 32.45 1.37
CA PRO A 13 -29.72 32.36 0.57
C PRO A 13 -29.40 32.26 -0.92
N GLY A 14 -30.28 31.59 -1.68
CA GLY A 14 -30.26 31.59 -3.14
C GLY A 14 -29.57 30.37 -3.77
N ARG A 15 -28.25 30.45 -3.99
CA ARG A 15 -27.49 29.43 -4.75
C ARG A 15 -27.30 28.14 -3.94
N PRO A 16 -27.15 26.98 -4.60
CA PRO A 16 -26.76 25.76 -3.89
C PRO A 16 -25.38 25.93 -3.26
N TYR A 17 -25.14 25.29 -2.12
CA TYR A 17 -23.83 25.27 -1.49
C TYR A 17 -23.24 23.87 -1.41
N ALA A 18 -21.91 23.83 -1.40
CA ALA A 18 -21.11 22.67 -1.13
C ALA A 18 -20.55 22.74 0.30
N ALA A 19 -20.69 21.66 1.05
CA ALA A 19 -20.13 21.51 2.38
C ALA A 19 -18.76 20.84 2.30
N ILE A 20 -17.75 21.43 2.94
CA ILE A 20 -16.39 20.89 3.00
C ILE A 20 -16.02 20.58 4.44
N HIS A 21 -15.59 19.34 4.69
CA HIS A 21 -14.99 18.92 5.96
C HIS A 21 -13.51 18.64 5.76
N ALA A 22 -12.65 19.59 6.16
CA ALA A 22 -11.19 19.46 6.01
C ALA A 22 -10.55 18.52 7.03
N GLY A 23 -11.29 18.19 8.09
CA GLY A 23 -10.78 17.45 9.24
C GLY A 23 -10.88 15.93 9.13
N SER A 24 -10.61 15.30 10.27
CA SER A 24 -10.61 13.84 10.42
C SER A 24 -10.96 13.39 11.85
N GLY A 25 -11.43 14.32 12.69
CA GLY A 25 -11.47 14.15 14.14
C GLY A 25 -10.08 14.29 14.79
N GLY A 26 -10.05 14.64 16.08
CA GLY A 26 -8.80 14.93 16.81
C GLY A 26 -7.89 13.71 17.09
N LEU A 27 -8.24 12.52 16.59
CA LEU A 27 -7.55 11.27 16.92
C LEU A 27 -6.51 10.84 15.89
N ASN A 28 -6.58 11.33 14.64
CA ASN A 28 -5.61 10.95 13.60
C ASN A 28 -5.49 12.00 12.49
N LEU A 29 -4.40 12.78 12.54
CA LEU A 29 -4.10 13.79 11.54
C LEU A 29 -3.69 13.22 10.18
N ALA A 30 -3.23 11.97 10.11
CA ALA A 30 -2.76 11.36 8.85
C ALA A 30 -3.85 11.11 7.80
N ARG A 31 -5.13 11.19 8.21
CA ARG A 31 -6.29 11.09 7.31
C ARG A 31 -6.65 12.44 6.68
N ARG A 32 -6.14 13.54 7.23
CA ARG A 32 -6.41 14.87 6.69
C ARG A 32 -5.71 15.01 5.35
N TRP A 33 -6.45 15.54 4.39
CA TRP A 33 -5.85 15.97 3.14
C TRP A 33 -5.18 17.33 3.34
N LEU A 34 -4.38 17.74 2.36
CA LEU A 34 -3.55 18.93 2.50
C LEU A 34 -4.44 20.20 2.51
N PRO A 35 -4.26 21.15 3.45
CA PRO A 35 -5.12 22.32 3.57
C PRO A 35 -5.22 23.15 2.29
N GLU A 36 -4.09 23.37 1.61
CA GLU A 36 -4.03 24.10 0.35
C GLU A 36 -4.86 23.43 -0.75
N ARG A 37 -4.99 22.09 -0.73
CA ARG A 37 -5.77 21.35 -1.73
C ARG A 37 -7.27 21.42 -1.46
N TYR A 38 -7.68 21.45 -0.19
CA TYR A 38 -9.08 21.75 0.16
C TYR A 38 -9.47 23.15 -0.31
N ALA A 39 -8.59 24.15 -0.13
CA ALA A 39 -8.83 25.49 -0.63
C ALA A 39 -8.97 25.52 -2.16
N GLN A 40 -8.07 24.85 -2.89
CA GLN A 40 -8.15 24.75 -4.36
C GLN A 40 -9.46 24.10 -4.85
N ILE A 41 -9.96 23.07 -4.14
CA ILE A 41 -11.26 22.45 -4.46
C ILE A 41 -12.44 23.36 -4.13
N ALA A 42 -12.39 24.07 -3.00
CA ALA A 42 -13.39 25.09 -2.67
C ALA A 42 -13.45 26.20 -3.74
N GLU A 43 -12.29 26.69 -4.19
CA GLU A 43 -12.23 27.67 -5.28
C GLU A 43 -12.81 27.12 -6.58
N HIS A 44 -12.53 25.86 -6.91
CA HIS A 44 -13.07 25.23 -8.11
C HIS A 44 -14.59 25.10 -8.06
N LEU A 45 -15.13 24.60 -6.94
CA LEU A 45 -16.56 24.48 -6.70
C LEU A 45 -17.26 25.84 -6.81
N HIS A 46 -16.63 26.89 -6.30
CA HIS A 46 -17.17 28.24 -6.36
C HIS A 46 -17.13 28.86 -7.77
N ARG A 47 -15.94 28.90 -8.39
CA ARG A 47 -15.72 29.64 -9.64
C ARG A 47 -16.24 28.90 -10.87
N HIS A 48 -16.21 27.57 -10.87
CA HIS A 48 -16.54 26.77 -12.06
C HIS A 48 -17.85 25.99 -11.95
N LEU A 49 -18.27 25.62 -10.74
CA LEU A 49 -19.50 24.88 -10.52
C LEU A 49 -20.61 25.71 -9.84
N GLY A 50 -20.32 26.98 -9.51
CA GLY A 50 -21.31 27.95 -9.03
C GLY A 50 -21.81 27.74 -7.60
N TYR A 51 -21.15 26.88 -6.83
CA TYR A 51 -21.53 26.61 -5.44
C TYR A 51 -21.09 27.73 -4.49
N GLN A 52 -21.89 27.99 -3.48
CA GLN A 52 -21.41 28.66 -2.28
C GLN A 52 -20.64 27.66 -1.40
N ILE A 53 -19.63 28.12 -0.67
CA ILE A 53 -18.77 27.23 0.12
C ILE A 53 -19.10 27.36 1.60
N VAL A 54 -19.40 26.22 2.24
CA VAL A 54 -19.65 26.12 3.68
C VAL A 54 -18.68 25.12 4.29
N TRP A 55 -17.88 25.56 5.25
CA TRP A 55 -16.98 24.67 5.98
C TRP A 55 -17.69 24.13 7.22
N VAL A 56 -17.61 22.82 7.41
CA VAL A 56 -18.21 22.11 8.54
C VAL A 56 -17.15 21.28 9.26
N GLY A 57 -17.38 20.93 10.53
CA GLY A 57 -16.45 20.14 11.32
C GLY A 57 -16.50 20.48 12.81
N GLY A 58 -15.68 19.79 13.60
CA GLY A 58 -15.44 20.13 15.00
C GLY A 58 -14.38 21.22 15.16
N LYS A 59 -14.23 21.73 16.39
CA LYS A 59 -13.21 22.73 16.74
C LYS A 59 -11.76 22.27 16.47
N ASP A 60 -11.50 20.97 16.57
CA ASP A 60 -10.16 20.39 16.43
C ASP A 60 -9.84 19.96 14.99
N ASP A 61 -10.71 20.28 14.03
CA ASP A 61 -10.52 19.91 12.62
C ASP A 61 -9.61 20.88 11.85
N ASN A 62 -9.17 21.97 12.48
CA ASN A 62 -8.26 22.98 11.93
C ASN A 62 -8.68 23.53 10.56
N THR A 63 -9.97 23.82 10.38
CA THR A 63 -10.49 24.43 9.15
C THR A 63 -9.76 25.71 8.76
N GLU A 64 -9.30 26.48 9.74
CA GLU A 64 -8.52 27.71 9.53
C GLU A 64 -7.26 27.50 8.67
N ASP A 65 -6.61 26.33 8.77
CA ASP A 65 -5.43 26.00 7.97
C ASP A 65 -5.77 26.00 6.47
N SER A 66 -6.99 25.58 6.10
CA SER A 66 -7.45 25.60 4.70
C SER A 66 -7.92 26.99 4.28
N LEU A 67 -8.58 27.73 5.19
CA LEU A 67 -9.03 29.09 4.95
C LEU A 67 -7.87 30.06 4.66
N ALA A 68 -6.69 29.83 5.24
CA ALA A 68 -5.49 30.62 4.97
C ALA A 68 -5.05 30.62 3.49
N TYR A 69 -5.44 29.60 2.71
CA TYR A 69 -5.15 29.49 1.28
C TYR A 69 -6.34 29.86 0.38
N LEU A 70 -7.50 30.21 0.97
CA LEU A 70 -8.75 30.40 0.23
C LEU A 70 -8.93 31.85 -0.23
N HIS A 71 -9.14 32.05 -1.53
CA HIS A 71 -9.36 33.38 -2.12
C HIS A 71 -10.77 33.59 -2.68
N VAL A 72 -11.76 32.88 -2.13
CA VAL A 72 -13.18 33.04 -2.48
C VAL A 72 -14.04 33.15 -1.21
N PRO A 73 -15.21 33.79 -1.29
CA PRO A 73 -16.12 33.88 -0.15
C PRO A 73 -16.55 32.49 0.34
N SER A 74 -16.54 32.29 1.65
CA SER A 74 -17.06 31.07 2.28
C SER A 74 -17.64 31.37 3.67
N ILE A 75 -18.45 30.44 4.17
CA ILE A 75 -19.00 30.48 5.52
C ILE A 75 -18.32 29.40 6.33
N ASN A 76 -17.67 29.76 7.44
CA ASN A 76 -17.07 28.81 8.36
C ASN A 76 -18.05 28.49 9.50
N LEU A 77 -18.58 27.26 9.54
CA LEU A 77 -19.39 26.72 10.64
C LEU A 77 -18.64 25.66 11.46
N ALA A 78 -17.35 25.42 11.18
CA ALA A 78 -16.56 24.46 11.92
C ALA A 78 -16.44 24.87 13.39
N GLY A 79 -16.71 23.94 14.31
CA GLY A 79 -16.75 24.20 15.74
C GLY A 79 -17.96 25.00 16.24
N GLN A 80 -18.90 25.37 15.36
CA GLN A 80 -20.07 26.20 15.69
C GLN A 80 -21.40 25.43 15.67
N THR A 81 -21.38 24.15 15.31
CA THR A 81 -22.57 23.30 15.23
C THR A 81 -22.55 22.19 16.28
N ASN A 82 -23.70 21.89 16.87
CA ASN A 82 -23.95 20.56 17.46
C ASN A 82 -24.30 19.52 16.35
N LEU A 83 -24.46 18.24 16.70
CA LEU A 83 -24.75 17.19 15.72
C LEU A 83 -26.08 17.39 14.97
N ASN A 84 -27.13 17.91 15.62
CA ASN A 84 -28.42 18.16 14.99
C ASN A 84 -28.33 19.32 14.00
N GLN A 85 -27.64 20.39 14.38
CA GLN A 85 -27.36 21.55 13.52
C GLN A 85 -26.50 21.14 12.31
N LEU A 86 -25.48 20.32 12.50
CA LEU A 86 -24.70 19.75 11.41
C LEU A 86 -25.57 18.92 10.47
N GLY A 87 -26.46 18.08 11.02
CA GLY A 87 -27.45 17.34 10.22
C GLY A 87 -28.37 18.27 9.42
N ALA A 88 -28.82 19.38 10.00
CA ALA A 88 -29.65 20.38 9.32
C ALA A 88 -28.90 21.12 8.21
N VAL A 89 -27.58 21.36 8.38
CA VAL A 89 -26.69 21.88 7.33
C VAL A 89 -26.45 20.85 6.24
N LEU A 90 -26.24 19.57 6.56
CA LEU A 90 -26.02 18.55 5.52
C LEU A 90 -27.31 18.27 4.72
N ALA A 91 -28.48 18.33 5.35
CA ALA A 91 -29.78 18.08 4.71
C ALA A 91 -30.15 19.06 3.58
N ARG A 92 -29.52 20.24 3.53
CA ARG A 92 -29.71 21.26 2.47
C ARG A 92 -28.52 21.37 1.52
N CYS A 93 -27.48 20.60 1.78
CA CYS A 93 -26.27 20.62 1.00
C CYS A 93 -26.51 19.99 -0.37
N ALA A 94 -25.94 20.55 -1.42
CA ALA A 94 -25.98 19.94 -2.76
C ALA A 94 -24.83 18.96 -2.97
N LEU A 95 -23.68 19.20 -2.33
CA LEU A 95 -22.45 18.45 -2.52
C LEU A 95 -21.58 18.48 -1.27
N PHE A 96 -21.15 17.31 -0.80
CA PHE A 96 -20.20 17.19 0.31
C PHE A 96 -18.84 16.71 -0.16
N VAL A 97 -17.76 17.32 0.34
CA VAL A 97 -16.38 16.85 0.19
C VAL A 97 -15.75 16.69 1.58
N GLY A 98 -15.16 15.54 1.87
CA GLY A 98 -14.42 15.35 3.12
C GLY A 98 -13.62 14.06 3.17
N GLY A 99 -12.76 13.93 4.18
CA GLY A 99 -11.99 12.71 4.43
C GLY A 99 -12.81 11.59 5.08
N ASP A 100 -12.14 10.46 5.34
CA ASP A 100 -12.62 9.40 6.24
C ASP A 100 -12.89 9.96 7.65
N SER A 101 -14.17 10.29 7.92
CA SER A 101 -14.60 10.94 9.15
C SER A 101 -16.06 10.61 9.49
N GLY A 102 -16.45 10.88 10.75
CA GLY A 102 -17.86 10.78 11.16
C GLY A 102 -18.79 11.71 10.37
N VAL A 103 -18.29 12.89 9.94
CA VAL A 103 -19.07 13.85 9.14
C VAL A 103 -19.38 13.28 7.75
N MET A 104 -18.44 12.54 7.15
CA MET A 104 -18.68 11.84 5.88
C MET A 104 -19.80 10.80 6.02
N HIS A 105 -19.86 10.05 7.13
CA HIS A 105 -20.95 9.10 7.36
C HIS A 105 -22.31 9.81 7.55
N LEU A 106 -22.35 10.92 8.28
CA LEU A 106 -23.56 11.75 8.40
C LEU A 106 -24.01 12.27 7.03
N ALA A 107 -23.09 12.74 6.20
CA ALA A 107 -23.40 13.19 4.85
C ALA A 107 -23.93 12.05 3.97
N SER A 108 -23.34 10.85 4.07
CA SER A 108 -23.78 9.66 3.32
C SER A 108 -25.22 9.26 3.66
N ALA A 109 -25.63 9.47 4.91
CA ALA A 109 -27.00 9.19 5.37
C ALA A 109 -28.04 10.19 4.83
N VAL A 110 -27.65 11.36 4.31
CA VAL A 110 -28.59 12.36 3.77
C VAL A 110 -29.06 11.96 2.37
N PRO A 111 -30.37 11.72 2.14
CA PRO A 111 -30.90 11.37 0.83
C PRO A 111 -30.59 12.44 -0.22
N GLY A 112 -30.12 12.01 -1.40
CA GLY A 112 -29.85 12.89 -2.54
C GLY A 112 -28.56 13.72 -2.45
N LEU A 113 -27.86 13.73 -1.32
CA LEU A 113 -26.59 14.45 -1.18
C LEU A 113 -25.47 13.71 -1.93
N ALA A 114 -24.84 14.37 -2.91
CA ALA A 114 -23.63 13.87 -3.56
C ALA A 114 -22.45 13.93 -2.57
N VAL A 115 -21.82 12.78 -2.32
CA VAL A 115 -20.73 12.65 -1.32
C VAL A 115 -19.44 12.27 -2.02
N TYR A 116 -18.42 13.10 -1.88
CA TYR A 116 -17.06 12.83 -2.36
C TYR A 116 -16.15 12.59 -1.14
N SER A 117 -15.71 11.36 -0.96
CA SER A 117 -14.92 10.95 0.20
C SER A 117 -13.46 10.70 -0.16
N LEU A 118 -12.54 11.28 0.61
CA LEU A 118 -11.11 11.16 0.42
C LEU A 118 -10.54 10.12 1.39
N PHE A 119 -9.95 9.05 0.85
CA PHE A 119 -9.34 7.98 1.64
C PHE A 119 -7.85 7.87 1.33
N GLY A 120 -7.07 7.64 2.39
CA GLY A 120 -5.64 7.38 2.29
C GLY A 120 -5.23 6.24 3.21
N PRO A 121 -4.89 6.51 4.48
CA PRO A 121 -4.29 5.50 5.34
C PRO A 121 -5.26 4.42 5.82
N THR A 122 -6.58 4.63 5.72
CA THR A 122 -7.61 3.74 6.29
C THR A 122 -8.24 2.83 5.24
N ASN A 123 -8.80 1.72 5.72
CA ASN A 123 -9.45 0.73 4.86
C ASN A 123 -10.83 1.23 4.40
N ALA A 124 -10.91 1.71 3.16
CA ALA A 124 -12.14 2.20 2.55
C ALA A 124 -13.20 1.12 2.29
N ALA A 125 -12.79 -0.15 2.21
CA ALA A 125 -13.73 -1.26 2.06
C ALA A 125 -14.53 -1.47 3.36
N ALA A 126 -13.87 -1.32 4.52
CA ALA A 126 -14.50 -1.45 5.82
C ALA A 126 -15.26 -0.18 6.27
N TRP A 127 -14.75 1.01 5.93
CA TRP A 127 -15.21 2.29 6.49
C TRP A 127 -15.66 3.31 5.42
N GLY A 128 -15.81 2.87 4.18
CA GLY A 128 -16.25 3.73 3.08
C GLY A 128 -17.64 4.34 3.31
N PRO A 129 -18.00 5.39 2.56
CA PRO A 129 -19.34 5.93 2.60
C PRO A 129 -20.33 4.89 2.08
N TRP A 130 -21.33 4.55 2.90
CA TRP A 130 -22.42 3.70 2.47
C TRP A 130 -23.62 4.55 2.07
N THR A 131 -24.08 4.40 0.83
CA THR A 131 -25.28 5.06 0.31
C THR A 131 -26.17 4.04 -0.38
N PRO A 132 -27.50 4.01 -0.14
CA PRO A 132 -28.40 3.03 -0.75
C PRO A 132 -28.42 3.02 -2.28
N ASP A 133 -28.09 4.15 -2.90
CA ASP A 133 -28.16 4.44 -4.34
C ASP A 133 -26.77 4.57 -4.99
N ASP A 134 -25.71 4.15 -4.30
CA ASP A 134 -24.32 4.24 -4.78
C ASP A 134 -23.92 5.65 -5.31
N ARG A 135 -24.50 6.70 -4.72
CA ARG A 135 -24.24 8.10 -5.09
C ARG A 135 -22.91 8.61 -4.55
N ALA A 136 -22.35 7.94 -3.54
CA ALA A 136 -21.05 8.32 -3.01
C ALA A 136 -19.94 8.02 -4.02
N ARG A 137 -18.91 8.87 -4.00
CA ARG A 137 -17.72 8.76 -4.84
C ARG A 137 -16.50 8.68 -3.93
N LEU A 138 -15.91 7.48 -3.89
CA LEU A 138 -14.69 7.22 -3.15
C LEU A 138 -13.47 7.62 -3.98
N ILE A 139 -12.63 8.49 -3.44
CA ILE A 139 -11.37 8.92 -4.04
C ILE A 139 -10.24 8.43 -3.14
N HIS A 140 -9.53 7.39 -3.59
CA HIS A 140 -8.49 6.72 -2.81
C HIS A 140 -7.09 7.07 -3.31
N GLY A 141 -6.30 7.68 -2.44
CA GLY A 141 -4.86 7.81 -2.59
C GLY A 141 -4.14 6.48 -2.46
N ARG A 142 -3.82 5.84 -3.59
CA ARG A 142 -3.20 4.51 -3.61
C ARG A 142 -1.67 4.61 -3.43
N ALA A 143 -1.23 4.58 -2.18
CA ALA A 143 0.17 4.26 -1.84
C ALA A 143 0.30 2.77 -1.52
N LEU A 144 1.47 2.16 -1.72
CA LEU A 144 1.68 0.74 -1.36
C LEU A 144 1.47 0.47 0.13
N CYS A 145 1.84 1.41 0.99
CA CYS A 145 1.60 1.30 2.43
C CYS A 145 0.13 1.37 2.83
N SER A 146 -0.74 1.89 1.97
CA SER A 146 -2.15 2.11 2.29
C SER A 146 -2.98 0.87 1.92
N PRO A 147 -3.92 0.43 2.77
CA PRO A 147 -4.27 1.00 4.07
C PRO A 147 -3.28 0.61 5.18
N CYS A 148 -2.67 1.60 5.85
CA CYS A 148 -1.70 1.40 6.95
C CYS A 148 -2.29 1.63 8.35
N GLY A 149 -3.48 2.20 8.47
CA GLY A 149 -4.20 2.26 9.73
C GLY A 149 -5.19 1.10 9.81
N TYR A 150 -4.87 0.02 10.56
CA TYR A 150 -5.74 -0.95 11.30
C TYR A 150 -4.93 -2.25 11.61
N VAL A 151 -4.97 -2.92 12.78
CA VAL A 151 -6.05 -3.59 13.56
C VAL A 151 -5.82 -3.45 15.10
N HIS A 152 -6.89 -3.45 15.93
CA HIS A 152 -6.98 -3.30 17.41
C HIS A 152 -7.19 -1.88 17.99
N HIS A 153 -7.85 -0.96 17.28
CA HIS A 153 -8.05 0.44 17.71
C HIS A 153 -6.75 1.25 17.95
N SER A 154 -5.58 0.64 17.82
CA SER A 154 -4.29 1.30 17.67
C SER A 154 -4.17 1.81 16.24
N VAL A 155 -4.73 2.99 16.04
CA VAL A 155 -4.44 3.82 14.88
C VAL A 155 -2.91 3.98 14.78
N GLY A 156 -2.32 3.84 13.58
CA GLY A 156 -0.87 4.03 13.38
C GLY A 156 -0.38 5.34 14.04
N LEU A 157 0.88 5.38 14.49
CA LEU A 157 1.51 6.41 15.35
C LEU A 157 0.65 7.67 15.50
N ARG A 158 0.15 7.96 16.71
CA ARG A 158 -0.80 9.04 17.04
C ARG A 158 -0.53 10.39 16.37
N ALA A 159 0.74 10.69 16.04
CA ALA A 159 1.18 11.89 15.32
C ALA A 159 0.96 11.85 13.79
N GLY A 160 0.47 10.75 13.24
CA GLY A 160 0.18 10.56 11.83
C GLY A 160 1.43 10.33 10.98
N CYS A 161 1.32 9.46 9.99
CA CYS A 161 2.35 9.19 9.00
C CYS A 161 2.93 10.51 8.43
N PRO A 162 4.19 10.90 8.73
CA PRO A 162 4.73 12.18 8.26
C PRO A 162 4.81 12.28 6.73
N ALA A 163 5.04 11.13 6.08
CA ALA A 163 5.10 11.06 4.63
C ALA A 163 3.77 11.46 3.97
N GLN A 164 2.63 11.06 4.57
CA GLN A 164 1.28 11.21 4.02
C GLN A 164 1.17 10.83 2.54
N SER A 165 1.96 9.85 2.07
CA SER A 165 2.10 9.54 0.64
C SER A 165 0.76 9.21 -0.02
N CYS A 166 -0.13 8.50 0.68
CA CYS A 166 -1.48 8.22 0.20
C CYS A 166 -2.31 9.51 0.05
N MET A 167 -2.38 10.37 1.06
CA MET A 167 -3.14 11.64 0.97
C MET A 167 -2.54 12.57 -0.09
N LYS A 168 -1.22 12.65 -0.20
CA LYS A 168 -0.51 13.41 -1.26
C LYS A 168 -0.75 12.84 -2.65
N ALA A 169 -1.02 11.54 -2.80
CA ALA A 169 -1.36 10.94 -4.08
C ALA A 169 -2.77 11.33 -4.58
N ILE A 170 -3.66 11.81 -3.70
CA ILE A 170 -4.94 12.39 -4.10
C ILE A 170 -4.68 13.80 -4.60
N THR A 171 -4.60 13.99 -5.91
CA THR A 171 -4.37 15.32 -6.54
C THR A 171 -5.67 16.10 -6.66
N VAL A 172 -5.57 17.43 -6.81
CA VAL A 172 -6.75 18.30 -7.01
C VAL A 172 -7.47 17.91 -8.31
N GLU A 173 -6.70 17.60 -9.35
CA GLU A 173 -7.18 17.19 -10.66
C GLU A 173 -7.99 15.89 -10.58
N THR A 174 -7.57 14.95 -9.73
CA THR A 174 -8.31 13.69 -9.50
C THR A 174 -9.66 13.96 -8.84
N VAL A 175 -9.73 14.91 -7.90
CA VAL A 175 -10.99 15.28 -7.24
C VAL A 175 -11.89 16.07 -8.20
N GLN A 176 -11.34 17.01 -8.97
CA GLN A 176 -12.08 17.74 -10.01
C GLN A 176 -12.65 16.81 -11.09
N ALA A 177 -11.88 15.82 -11.53
CA ALA A 177 -12.35 14.81 -12.48
C ALA A 177 -13.54 14.02 -11.93
N ALA A 178 -13.53 13.69 -10.62
CA ALA A 178 -14.64 13.01 -9.97
C ALA A 178 -15.93 13.85 -10.00
N PHE A 179 -15.85 15.17 -9.81
CA PHE A 179 -17.04 16.06 -9.94
C PHE A 179 -17.67 16.02 -11.33
N ALA A 180 -16.86 15.83 -12.37
CA ALA A 180 -17.33 15.71 -13.75
C ALA A 180 -17.90 14.31 -14.08
N GLY A 181 -18.04 13.42 -13.09
CA GLY A 181 -18.49 12.03 -13.30
C GLY A 181 -17.47 11.17 -14.06
N LYS A 182 -16.25 11.68 -14.29
CA LYS A 182 -15.17 10.89 -14.87
C LYS A 182 -14.60 10.00 -13.78
N ALA A 183 -14.37 8.73 -14.09
CA ALA A 183 -13.61 7.88 -13.21
C ALA A 183 -12.26 8.58 -12.91
N PRO A 184 -11.83 8.66 -11.64
CA PRO A 184 -10.52 9.21 -11.34
C PRO A 184 -9.49 8.46 -12.19
N PRO A 185 -8.49 9.14 -12.78
CA PRO A 185 -7.44 8.45 -13.51
C PRO A 185 -6.92 7.34 -12.61
N SER A 186 -7.15 6.09 -13.02
CA SER A 186 -6.76 4.97 -12.21
C SER A 186 -5.24 5.00 -12.19
N SER A 187 -4.64 5.40 -11.07
CA SER A 187 -3.22 5.16 -10.81
C SER A 187 -2.91 3.65 -10.69
N VAL A 188 -3.87 2.78 -10.99
CA VAL A 188 -3.60 1.42 -11.44
C VAL A 188 -2.88 1.51 -12.76
N ARG A 189 -1.55 1.62 -12.67
CA ARG A 189 -0.67 1.36 -13.80
C ARG A 189 -1.09 0.00 -14.35
N THR A 190 -1.43 0.00 -15.63
CA THR A 190 -1.73 -1.19 -16.40
C THR A 190 -0.55 -2.14 -16.23
N ARG A 191 -0.78 -3.19 -15.46
CA ARG A 191 0.22 -4.21 -15.16
C ARG A 191 0.57 -4.89 -16.47
N ASP A 192 1.86 -4.94 -16.80
CA ASP A 192 2.35 -5.81 -17.86
C ASP A 192 1.80 -7.23 -17.69
N GLN A 193 1.34 -7.78 -18.81
CA GLN A 193 0.39 -8.88 -19.01
C GLN A 193 0.92 -10.27 -18.61
N ALA A 194 1.54 -10.43 -17.43
CA ALA A 194 1.76 -11.76 -16.90
C ALA A 194 0.41 -12.37 -16.48
N PRO A 195 0.07 -13.60 -16.88
CA PRO A 195 -1.12 -14.27 -16.40
C PRO A 195 -1.05 -14.40 -14.88
N LYS A 196 -2.09 -13.93 -14.18
CA LYS A 196 -2.16 -13.97 -12.71
C LYS A 196 -3.01 -15.14 -12.25
N VAL A 197 -2.48 -15.88 -11.29
CA VAL A 197 -3.21 -16.90 -10.55
C VAL A 197 -3.54 -16.35 -9.16
N HIS A 198 -4.81 -16.30 -8.80
CA HIS A 198 -5.19 -15.89 -7.45
C HIS A 198 -5.27 -17.11 -6.54
N VAL A 199 -4.50 -17.11 -5.46
CA VAL A 199 -4.57 -18.17 -4.44
C VAL A 199 -5.01 -17.52 -3.14
N LEU A 200 -6.22 -17.85 -2.68
CA LEU A 200 -6.84 -17.24 -1.50
C LEU A 200 -6.84 -15.70 -1.52
N GLY A 201 -7.06 -15.12 -2.71
CA GLY A 201 -7.08 -13.68 -2.96
C GLY A 201 -5.70 -13.02 -3.13
N VAL A 202 -4.60 -13.75 -2.99
CA VAL A 202 -3.26 -13.23 -3.26
C VAL A 202 -2.92 -13.46 -4.74
N PRO A 203 -2.60 -12.42 -5.53
CA PRO A 203 -2.21 -12.58 -6.91
C PRO A 203 -0.80 -13.17 -6.97
N LEU A 204 -0.60 -14.18 -7.81
CA LEU A 204 0.71 -14.76 -8.14
C LEU A 204 0.94 -14.58 -9.63
N ASP A 205 2.09 -14.05 -10.02
CA ASP A 205 2.43 -13.87 -11.42
C ASP A 205 3.00 -15.17 -12.01
N GLY A 206 2.38 -15.65 -13.08
CA GLY A 206 2.82 -16.82 -13.83
C GLY A 206 3.99 -16.49 -14.73
N LEU A 207 5.17 -16.33 -14.15
CA LEU A 207 6.41 -15.98 -14.85
C LEU A 207 7.56 -16.93 -14.48
N THR A 208 8.49 -17.06 -15.41
CA THR A 208 9.77 -17.73 -15.24
C THR A 208 10.82 -16.77 -14.69
N PHE A 209 11.93 -17.32 -14.24
CA PHE A 209 13.02 -16.52 -13.71
C PHE A 209 13.66 -15.63 -14.78
N SER A 210 13.78 -16.13 -16.02
CA SER A 210 14.30 -15.32 -17.15
C SER A 210 13.40 -14.11 -17.39
N GLU A 211 12.09 -14.33 -17.48
CA GLU A 211 11.11 -13.25 -17.67
C GLU A 211 11.16 -12.23 -16.52
N LEU A 212 11.37 -12.66 -15.27
CA LEU A 212 11.55 -11.74 -14.15
C LEU A 212 12.78 -10.84 -14.34
N VAL A 213 13.92 -11.43 -14.72
CA VAL A 213 15.18 -10.71 -14.87
C VAL A 213 15.11 -9.74 -16.06
N ASP A 214 14.52 -10.17 -17.17
CA ASP A 214 14.32 -9.32 -18.34
C ASP A 214 13.38 -8.16 -18.02
N GLN A 215 12.34 -8.40 -17.21
CA GLN A 215 11.46 -7.35 -16.72
C GLN A 215 12.17 -6.36 -15.77
N ILE A 216 13.03 -6.86 -14.88
CA ILE A 216 13.86 -5.98 -14.03
C ILE A 216 14.71 -5.06 -14.91
N GLY A 217 15.32 -5.59 -15.98
CA GLY A 217 16.08 -4.78 -16.94
C GLY A 217 15.22 -3.73 -17.63
N GLY A 218 13.99 -4.09 -18.05
CA GLY A 218 13.02 -3.15 -18.58
C GLY A 218 12.73 -1.99 -17.63
N TRP A 219 12.47 -2.26 -16.35
CA TRP A 219 12.20 -1.23 -15.36
C TRP A 219 13.40 -0.36 -15.01
N ILE A 220 14.62 -0.92 -15.04
CA ILE A 220 15.84 -0.14 -14.79
C ILE A 220 16.08 0.86 -15.92
N ASN A 221 15.85 0.42 -17.15
CA ASN A 221 16.10 1.20 -18.37
C ASN A 221 14.95 2.15 -18.75
N ASP A 222 13.78 2.00 -18.13
CA ASP A 222 12.63 2.88 -18.34
C ASP A 222 12.89 4.27 -17.74
N SER A 223 13.11 5.25 -18.63
CA SER A 223 13.33 6.64 -18.25
C SER A 223 12.04 7.43 -18.08
N ASP A 224 10.94 6.95 -18.67
CA ASP A 224 9.64 7.61 -18.65
C ASP A 224 8.90 7.35 -17.34
N ASP A 225 9.14 6.21 -16.70
CA ASP A 225 8.57 5.86 -15.40
C ASP A 225 9.66 5.56 -14.35
N PRO A 226 10.17 6.58 -13.66
CA PRO A 226 11.30 6.41 -12.75
C PRO A 226 10.93 5.75 -11.40
N HIS A 227 9.68 5.32 -11.21
CA HIS A 227 9.21 4.89 -9.90
C HIS A 227 9.74 3.51 -9.50
N PRO A 228 10.10 3.34 -8.21
CA PRO A 228 10.51 2.05 -7.68
C PRO A 228 9.41 0.98 -7.84
N ARG A 229 9.84 -0.24 -8.16
CA ARG A 229 8.97 -1.43 -8.35
C ARG A 229 9.19 -2.45 -7.24
N MET A 230 8.11 -2.93 -6.64
CA MET A 230 8.16 -3.93 -5.58
C MET A 230 7.96 -5.35 -6.12
N ILE A 231 8.92 -6.23 -5.81
CA ILE A 231 8.83 -7.68 -6.02
C ILE A 231 8.68 -8.38 -4.67
N ALA A 232 7.57 -9.09 -4.48
CA ALA A 232 7.33 -9.98 -3.35
C ALA A 232 7.54 -11.45 -3.76
N THR A 233 8.10 -12.26 -2.86
CA THR A 233 8.28 -13.70 -3.06
C THR A 233 7.31 -14.45 -2.14
N ALA A 234 6.08 -14.64 -2.58
CA ALA A 234 5.03 -15.22 -1.76
C ALA A 234 5.25 -16.73 -1.61
N ASN A 235 5.09 -17.25 -0.40
CA ASN A 235 5.03 -18.69 -0.12
C ASN A 235 3.71 -19.03 0.57
N PRO A 236 3.36 -20.33 0.76
CA PRO A 236 2.12 -20.71 1.44
C PRO A 236 1.96 -20.13 2.85
N GLU A 237 3.05 -19.95 3.59
CA GLU A 237 3.02 -19.32 4.92
C GLU A 237 2.63 -17.83 4.82
N LEU A 238 3.19 -17.08 3.86
CA LEU A 238 2.86 -15.68 3.61
C LEU A 238 1.39 -15.53 3.17
N VAL A 239 0.90 -16.39 2.27
CA VAL A 239 -0.51 -16.37 1.86
C VAL A 239 -1.42 -16.56 3.06
N MET A 240 -1.07 -17.46 4.00
CA MET A 240 -1.84 -17.66 5.23
C MET A 240 -1.74 -16.49 6.22
N ILE A 241 -0.60 -15.81 6.30
CA ILE A 241 -0.48 -14.56 7.09
C ILE A 241 -1.42 -13.50 6.52
N ALA A 242 -1.45 -13.34 5.19
CA ALA A 242 -2.31 -12.39 4.50
C ALA A 242 -3.80 -12.64 4.75
N GLN A 243 -4.22 -13.86 5.09
CA GLN A 243 -5.62 -14.14 5.43
C GLN A 243 -6.09 -13.48 6.74
N HIS A 244 -5.15 -13.04 7.59
CA HIS A 244 -5.43 -12.46 8.90
C HIS A 244 -4.80 -11.07 9.09
N ASP A 245 -4.13 -10.55 8.07
CA ASP A 245 -3.41 -9.27 8.08
C ASP A 245 -3.77 -8.50 6.81
N SER A 246 -4.77 -7.62 6.91
CA SER A 246 -5.32 -6.87 5.77
C SER A 246 -4.26 -5.98 5.12
N LEU A 247 -3.42 -5.32 5.92
CA LEU A 247 -2.32 -4.51 5.42
C LEU A 247 -1.37 -5.38 4.59
N PHE A 248 -0.97 -6.54 5.10
CA PHE A 248 -0.10 -7.44 4.36
C PHE A 248 -0.76 -8.00 3.09
N PHE A 249 -2.05 -8.33 3.15
CA PHE A 249 -2.84 -8.74 1.98
C PHE A 249 -2.87 -7.66 0.90
N ASP A 250 -3.09 -6.40 1.28
CA ASP A 250 -3.13 -5.27 0.37
C ASP A 250 -1.75 -4.96 -0.22
N ILE A 251 -0.68 -5.06 0.59
CA ILE A 251 0.70 -4.91 0.10
C ILE A 251 0.98 -5.94 -1.00
N LEU A 252 0.68 -7.22 -0.77
CA LEU A 252 0.85 -8.26 -1.79
C LEU A 252 -0.02 -8.00 -3.02
N ASN A 253 -1.26 -7.55 -2.82
CA ASN A 253 -2.17 -7.22 -3.91
C ASN A 253 -1.75 -5.99 -4.71
N ARG A 254 -0.87 -5.13 -4.17
CA ARG A 254 -0.40 -3.91 -4.83
C ARG A 254 1.02 -4.01 -5.37
N ALA A 255 1.82 -4.97 -4.92
CA ALA A 255 3.15 -5.23 -5.44
C ALA A 255 3.13 -5.35 -6.98
N ASP A 256 4.17 -4.82 -7.64
CA ASP A 256 4.31 -4.88 -9.09
C ASP A 256 4.43 -6.33 -9.55
N ARG A 257 5.17 -7.16 -8.78
CA ARG A 257 5.23 -8.61 -8.96
C ARG A 257 5.15 -9.38 -7.65
N VAL A 258 4.45 -10.51 -7.69
CA VAL A 258 4.36 -11.50 -6.64
C VAL A 258 4.73 -12.86 -7.22
N THR A 259 5.95 -13.28 -6.95
CA THR A 259 6.52 -14.54 -7.45
C THR A 259 6.15 -15.72 -6.56
N ALA A 260 6.06 -16.91 -7.16
CA ALA A 260 5.68 -18.14 -6.47
C ALA A 260 6.88 -18.82 -5.79
N ASP A 261 7.11 -18.49 -4.52
CA ASP A 261 8.13 -19.10 -3.67
C ASP A 261 7.59 -20.35 -2.96
N GLY A 262 7.58 -21.48 -3.67
CA GLY A 262 7.40 -22.80 -3.05
C GLY A 262 6.38 -23.70 -3.73
N ILE A 263 6.59 -25.01 -3.59
CA ILE A 263 5.80 -26.04 -4.27
C ILE A 263 4.31 -25.99 -3.89
N GLY A 264 3.99 -25.56 -2.66
CA GLY A 264 2.59 -25.44 -2.24
C GLY A 264 1.77 -24.48 -3.13
N LEU A 265 2.38 -23.42 -3.66
CA LEU A 265 1.70 -22.49 -4.56
C LEU A 265 1.54 -23.07 -5.97
N LEU A 266 2.55 -23.78 -6.48
CA LEU A 266 2.46 -24.50 -7.76
C LEU A 266 1.38 -25.59 -7.70
N TRP A 267 1.29 -26.33 -6.59
CA TRP A 267 0.21 -27.28 -6.34
C TRP A 267 -1.16 -26.60 -6.30
N ALA A 268 -1.28 -25.47 -5.60
CA ALA A 268 -2.54 -24.72 -5.53
C ALA A 268 -2.97 -24.21 -6.91
N ALA A 269 -2.06 -23.66 -7.70
CA ALA A 269 -2.34 -23.23 -9.07
C ALA A 269 -2.85 -24.39 -9.93
N LYS A 270 -2.16 -25.54 -9.90
CA LYS A 270 -2.58 -26.75 -10.63
C LYS A 270 -3.98 -27.22 -10.19
N HIS A 271 -4.26 -27.20 -8.88
CA HIS A 271 -5.57 -27.56 -8.35
C HIS A 271 -6.69 -26.60 -8.81
N LEU A 272 -6.36 -25.34 -9.06
CA LEU A 272 -7.26 -24.32 -9.59
C LEU A 272 -7.34 -24.31 -11.12
N ASN A 273 -6.75 -25.31 -11.80
CA ASN A 273 -6.63 -25.37 -13.26
C ASN A 273 -5.90 -24.17 -13.88
N CYS A 274 -5.00 -23.55 -13.11
CA CYS A 274 -4.08 -22.53 -13.58
C CYS A 274 -2.66 -23.06 -13.65
N SER A 275 -1.78 -22.36 -14.35
CA SER A 275 -0.35 -22.72 -14.45
C SER A 275 0.53 -21.62 -13.85
N LEU A 276 1.48 -22.04 -13.01
CA LEU A 276 2.65 -21.24 -12.64
C LEU A 276 3.87 -21.94 -13.26
N PRO A 277 4.53 -21.34 -14.26
CA PRO A 277 5.50 -22.03 -15.10
C PRO A 277 6.77 -22.41 -14.33
N GLU A 278 7.21 -21.60 -13.37
CA GLU A 278 8.41 -21.85 -12.58
C GLU A 278 8.21 -21.48 -11.10
N ARG A 279 8.93 -22.17 -10.21
CA ARG A 279 9.09 -21.79 -8.81
C ARG A 279 10.17 -20.70 -8.69
N VAL A 280 9.74 -19.45 -8.68
CA VAL A 280 10.62 -18.28 -8.60
C VAL A 280 10.74 -17.82 -7.14
N THR A 281 11.92 -18.01 -6.54
CA THR A 281 12.16 -17.75 -5.11
C THR A 281 13.14 -16.62 -4.89
N GLY A 282 13.11 -15.96 -3.72
CA GLY A 282 14.10 -14.93 -3.38
C GLY A 282 15.52 -15.48 -3.19
N SER A 283 15.65 -16.73 -2.72
CA SER A 283 16.96 -17.36 -2.48
C SER A 283 17.65 -17.86 -3.76
N ASP A 284 16.89 -18.31 -4.75
CA ASP A 284 17.41 -18.55 -6.11
C ASP A 284 17.48 -17.21 -6.91
N GLY A 285 16.63 -16.26 -6.52
CA GLY A 285 16.52 -14.84 -6.84
C GLY A 285 17.85 -14.10 -6.93
N LEU A 286 18.38 -13.87 -5.73
CA LEU A 286 19.55 -13.04 -5.49
C LEU A 286 20.75 -13.36 -6.40
N PRO A 287 21.27 -14.61 -6.46
CA PRO A 287 22.47 -14.88 -7.26
C PRO A 287 22.26 -14.69 -8.78
N ARG A 288 21.10 -15.08 -9.33
CA ARG A 288 20.82 -14.96 -10.76
C ARG A 288 20.60 -13.50 -11.20
N ILE A 289 19.93 -12.69 -10.36
CA ILE A 289 19.78 -11.26 -10.64
C ILE A 289 21.15 -10.56 -10.55
N CYS A 290 21.99 -10.93 -9.59
CA CYS A 290 23.36 -10.41 -9.50
C CYS A 290 24.24 -10.80 -10.69
N GLU A 291 24.07 -12.01 -11.25
CA GLU A 291 24.75 -12.42 -12.48
C GLU A 291 24.39 -11.48 -13.66
N ARG A 292 23.10 -11.22 -13.89
CA ARG A 292 22.68 -10.23 -14.91
C ARG A 292 23.15 -8.82 -14.56
N ALA A 293 23.08 -8.41 -13.30
CA ALA A 293 23.55 -7.09 -12.86
C ALA A 293 25.04 -6.87 -13.17
N ALA A 294 25.87 -7.90 -13.04
CA ALA A 294 27.29 -7.82 -13.41
C ALA A 294 27.50 -7.66 -14.93
N GLN A 295 26.63 -8.24 -15.75
CA GLN A 295 26.68 -8.13 -17.21
C GLN A 295 26.23 -6.74 -17.70
N GLU A 296 25.17 -6.21 -17.10
CA GLU A 296 24.50 -4.96 -17.52
C GLU A 296 24.99 -3.72 -16.77
N GLY A 297 25.86 -3.90 -15.76
CA GLY A 297 26.39 -2.81 -14.93
C GLY A 297 25.42 -2.25 -13.89
N TRP A 298 24.38 -3.01 -13.52
CA TRP A 298 23.43 -2.58 -12.49
C TRP A 298 24.04 -2.60 -11.08
N ARG A 299 23.72 -1.58 -10.30
CA ARG A 299 24.20 -1.35 -8.94
C ARG A 299 23.24 -1.99 -7.93
N VAL A 300 23.73 -2.91 -7.11
CA VAL A 300 22.91 -3.60 -6.11
C VAL A 300 23.22 -3.12 -4.69
N TYR A 301 22.19 -3.04 -3.84
CA TYR A 301 22.30 -2.74 -2.41
C TYR A 301 21.69 -3.88 -1.59
N LEU A 302 22.39 -4.31 -0.53
CA LEU A 302 21.95 -5.39 0.35
C LEU A 302 21.60 -4.85 1.74
N LEU A 303 20.31 -4.88 2.10
CA LEU A 303 19.79 -4.40 3.37
C LEU A 303 19.20 -5.54 4.20
N GLY A 304 19.58 -5.67 5.47
CA GLY A 304 19.02 -6.67 6.38
C GLY A 304 19.99 -7.78 6.79
N ALA A 305 19.41 -8.85 7.35
CA ALA A 305 20.11 -9.92 8.05
C ALA A 305 20.89 -9.46 9.30
N GLY A 306 21.58 -10.38 9.97
CA GLY A 306 22.39 -10.06 11.14
C GLY A 306 23.63 -9.22 10.80
N PRO A 307 24.26 -8.56 11.79
CA PRO A 307 25.49 -7.80 11.59
C PRO A 307 26.56 -8.62 10.84
N GLY A 308 27.11 -8.08 9.75
CA GLY A 308 28.15 -8.72 8.95
C GLY A 308 27.66 -9.76 7.93
N VAL A 309 26.37 -10.11 7.91
CA VAL A 309 25.83 -11.12 6.99
C VAL A 309 25.67 -10.56 5.57
N ALA A 310 25.17 -9.34 5.43
CA ALA A 310 25.02 -8.68 4.14
C ALA A 310 26.40 -8.44 3.47
N GLU A 311 27.41 -8.04 4.25
CA GLU A 311 28.79 -7.83 3.80
C GLU A 311 29.40 -9.13 3.27
N LYS A 312 29.23 -10.23 4.00
CA LYS A 312 29.69 -11.56 3.58
C LYS A 312 28.96 -12.04 2.33
N ALA A 313 27.64 -11.86 2.26
CA ALA A 313 26.86 -12.20 1.06
C ALA A 313 27.36 -11.40 -0.15
N ALA A 314 27.61 -10.09 0.01
CA ALA A 314 28.17 -9.25 -1.04
C ALA A 314 29.56 -9.72 -1.50
N ALA A 315 30.43 -10.15 -0.59
CA ALA A 315 31.74 -10.69 -0.94
C ALA A 315 31.62 -11.96 -1.81
N VAL A 316 30.75 -12.90 -1.40
CA VAL A 316 30.50 -14.15 -2.16
C VAL A 316 29.89 -13.87 -3.53
N LEU A 317 28.98 -12.90 -3.63
CA LEU A 317 28.35 -12.54 -4.91
C LEU A 317 29.34 -11.90 -5.88
N LYS A 318 30.26 -11.07 -5.38
CA LYS A 318 31.33 -10.45 -6.18
C LYS A 318 32.37 -11.46 -6.65
N ASP A 319 32.74 -12.40 -5.79
CA ASP A 319 33.67 -13.49 -6.16
C ASP A 319 33.11 -14.35 -7.29
N ARG A 320 31.80 -14.64 -7.26
CA ARG A 320 31.11 -15.41 -8.31
C ARG A 320 30.86 -14.64 -9.60
N ASN A 321 30.73 -13.31 -9.53
CA ASN A 321 30.38 -12.46 -10.66
C ASN A 321 31.36 -11.28 -10.76
N PRO A 322 32.55 -11.49 -11.37
CA PRO A 322 33.49 -10.42 -11.65
C PRO A 322 32.79 -9.32 -12.49
N GLY A 323 32.72 -8.10 -11.95
CA GLY A 323 31.98 -6.97 -12.55
C GLY A 323 30.73 -6.54 -11.77
N LEU A 324 30.26 -7.33 -10.81
CA LEU A 324 29.13 -6.94 -9.96
C LEU A 324 29.44 -5.69 -9.12
N ILE A 325 28.60 -4.66 -9.25
CA ILE A 325 28.70 -3.43 -8.46
C ILE A 325 27.79 -3.55 -7.24
N VAL A 326 28.38 -3.80 -6.07
CA VAL A 326 27.68 -3.68 -4.79
C VAL A 326 27.84 -2.25 -4.27
N ALA A 327 26.80 -1.43 -4.43
CA ALA A 327 26.79 -0.02 -4.07
C ALA A 327 26.79 0.20 -2.54
N GLY A 328 26.33 -0.78 -1.77
CA GLY A 328 26.42 -0.75 -0.32
C GLY A 328 25.78 -1.96 0.34
N THR A 329 26.12 -2.14 1.62
CA THR A 329 25.48 -3.11 2.51
C THR A 329 25.16 -2.45 3.83
N TYR A 330 24.04 -2.86 4.44
CA TYR A 330 23.71 -2.42 5.79
C TYR A 330 22.81 -3.46 6.47
N ALA A 331 23.12 -3.81 7.71
CA ALA A 331 22.24 -4.70 8.47
C ALA A 331 20.90 -4.01 8.76
N GLY A 332 20.95 -2.91 9.52
CA GLY A 332 19.78 -2.10 9.88
C GLY A 332 18.63 -2.89 10.52
N SER A 333 17.51 -2.20 10.76
CA SER A 333 16.31 -2.78 11.34
C SER A 333 15.06 -2.29 10.59
N PRO A 334 13.97 -3.07 10.54
CA PRO A 334 12.69 -2.59 10.01
C PRO A 334 11.98 -1.58 10.95
N SER A 335 12.64 -1.15 12.04
CA SER A 335 12.12 -0.17 13.00
C SER A 335 11.88 1.20 12.33
N PRO A 336 10.73 1.85 12.56
CA PRO A 336 10.46 3.20 12.06
C PRO A 336 11.52 4.24 12.43
N ASP A 337 12.12 4.13 13.61
CA ASP A 337 13.08 5.13 14.12
C ASP A 337 14.41 5.16 13.34
N GLU A 338 14.72 4.09 12.60
CA GLU A 338 15.94 4.01 11.78
C GLU A 338 15.67 4.31 10.29
N GLU A 339 14.41 4.45 9.88
CA GLU A 339 14.02 4.51 8.45
C GLU A 339 14.67 5.68 7.72
N ASP A 340 14.70 6.87 8.30
CA ASP A 340 15.23 8.07 7.65
C ASP A 340 16.74 7.93 7.35
N ALA A 341 17.51 7.43 8.32
CA ALA A 341 18.94 7.18 8.15
C ALA A 341 19.21 6.04 7.15
N ILE A 342 18.38 4.99 7.16
CA ILE A 342 18.48 3.90 6.18
C ILE A 342 18.21 4.41 4.76
N LEU A 343 17.16 5.22 4.58
CA LEU A 343 16.79 5.77 3.28
C LEU A 343 17.85 6.71 2.72
N GLU A 344 18.42 7.56 3.57
CA GLU A 344 19.51 8.44 3.18
C GLU A 344 20.70 7.63 2.64
N ARG A 345 21.13 6.57 3.36
CA ARG A 345 22.23 5.69 2.92
C ARG A 345 21.94 5.00 1.60
N ILE A 346 20.73 4.49 1.41
CA ILE A 346 20.34 3.78 0.17
C ILE A 346 20.33 4.75 -1.01
N ASN A 347 19.71 5.92 -0.85
CA ASN A 347 19.59 6.91 -1.93
C ASN A 347 20.95 7.51 -2.29
N GLN A 348 21.82 7.77 -1.30
CA GLN A 348 23.21 8.21 -1.54
C GLN A 348 24.04 7.16 -2.28
N ALA A 349 23.77 5.87 -2.09
CA ALA A 349 24.48 4.80 -2.77
C ALA A 349 24.13 4.71 -4.27
N GLN A 350 23.05 5.36 -4.72
CA GLN A 350 22.57 5.34 -6.10
C GLN A 350 22.48 3.90 -6.64
N ALA A 351 21.81 3.02 -5.90
CA ALA A 351 21.59 1.65 -6.32
C ALA A 351 20.40 1.55 -7.28
N ASP A 352 20.46 0.64 -8.25
CA ASP A 352 19.34 0.32 -9.14
C ASP A 352 18.40 -0.70 -8.49
N ILE A 353 18.99 -1.67 -7.76
CA ILE A 353 18.26 -2.78 -7.13
C ILE A 353 18.56 -2.82 -5.64
N LEU A 354 17.50 -2.83 -4.83
CA LEU A 354 17.57 -3.02 -3.37
C LEU A 354 17.03 -4.40 -2.99
N PHE A 355 17.88 -5.22 -2.38
CA PHE A 355 17.48 -6.50 -1.78
C PHE A 355 17.27 -6.37 -0.27
N LEU A 356 16.13 -6.82 0.25
CA LEU A 356 15.79 -6.78 1.68
C LEU A 356 15.72 -8.16 2.34
N ALA A 357 16.38 -8.30 3.48
CA ALA A 357 16.43 -9.50 4.31
C ALA A 357 16.01 -9.26 5.76
N TYR A 358 14.91 -8.53 6.00
CA TYR A 358 14.31 -8.39 7.34
C TYR A 358 13.38 -9.54 7.73
N GLY A 359 13.05 -10.40 6.76
CA GLY A 359 12.08 -11.46 6.94
C GLY A 359 10.65 -10.97 6.78
N SER A 360 9.80 -11.83 6.23
CA SER A 360 8.38 -11.53 6.03
C SER A 360 7.58 -11.73 7.33
N PRO A 361 6.54 -10.92 7.59
CA PRO A 361 5.99 -9.84 6.74
C PRO A 361 6.66 -8.47 6.94
N ALA A 362 7.69 -8.37 7.81
CA ALA A 362 8.28 -7.09 8.19
C ALA A 362 8.96 -6.39 7.00
N GLN A 363 9.65 -7.16 6.15
CA GLN A 363 10.29 -6.60 4.95
C GLN A 363 9.26 -6.01 3.97
N GLU A 364 8.15 -6.68 3.67
CA GLU A 364 7.15 -6.16 2.74
C GLU A 364 6.47 -4.91 3.30
N LYS A 365 6.20 -4.89 4.62
CA LYS A 365 5.65 -3.71 5.29
C LYS A 365 6.63 -2.53 5.26
N TRP A 366 7.92 -2.78 5.50
CA TRP A 366 8.95 -1.75 5.39
C TRP A 366 9.06 -1.20 3.98
N ILE A 367 9.07 -2.08 2.96
CA ILE A 367 9.10 -1.68 1.55
C ILE A 367 7.88 -0.82 1.24
N ALA A 368 6.68 -1.27 1.59
CA ALA A 368 5.45 -0.55 1.31
C ALA A 368 5.43 0.86 1.93
N ARG A 369 5.91 1.02 3.17
CA ARG A 369 6.02 2.32 3.86
C ARG A 369 6.99 3.28 3.18
N ASN A 370 8.11 2.75 2.67
CA ASN A 370 9.24 3.57 2.22
C ASN A 370 9.38 3.66 0.70
N LEU A 371 8.63 2.87 -0.07
CA LEU A 371 8.74 2.84 -1.53
C LEU A 371 8.64 4.23 -2.17
N PRO A 372 7.72 5.13 -1.78
CA PRO A 372 7.64 6.48 -2.36
C PRO A 372 8.86 7.38 -2.09
N ARG A 373 9.75 6.98 -1.18
CA ARG A 373 10.94 7.74 -0.75
C ARG A 373 12.24 7.12 -1.29
N LEU A 374 12.18 5.92 -1.85
CA LEU A 374 13.33 5.22 -2.41
C LEU A 374 13.60 5.71 -3.84
N GLN A 375 14.87 5.91 -4.16
CA GLN A 375 15.32 6.32 -5.49
C GLN A 375 15.82 5.14 -6.35
N VAL A 376 15.78 3.92 -5.82
CA VAL A 376 16.11 2.71 -6.57
C VAL A 376 15.00 2.38 -7.58
N ARG A 377 15.32 1.57 -8.60
CA ARG A 377 14.34 1.13 -9.61
C ARG A 377 13.57 -0.09 -9.17
N VAL A 378 14.22 -1.01 -8.46
CA VAL A 378 13.62 -2.29 -8.04
C VAL A 378 13.91 -2.56 -6.57
N VAL A 379 12.88 -3.03 -5.85
CA VAL A 379 12.99 -3.45 -4.46
C VAL A 379 12.43 -4.87 -4.32
N MET A 380 13.26 -5.80 -3.85
CA MET A 380 12.89 -7.21 -3.72
C MET A 380 13.15 -7.72 -2.31
N GLY A 381 12.10 -8.26 -1.68
CA GLY A 381 12.24 -9.02 -0.44
C GLY A 381 12.84 -10.40 -0.73
N VAL A 382 13.96 -10.74 -0.10
CA VAL A 382 14.68 -12.02 -0.33
C VAL A 382 14.73 -12.92 0.91
N GLY A 383 14.17 -12.48 2.04
CA GLY A 383 14.11 -13.27 3.26
C GLY A 383 15.49 -13.74 3.70
N GLY A 384 15.65 -15.04 3.96
CA GLY A 384 16.93 -15.63 4.40
C GLY A 384 17.98 -15.83 3.30
N ALA A 385 17.83 -15.25 2.11
CA ALA A 385 18.77 -15.44 1.00
C ALA A 385 20.22 -15.03 1.35
N PHE A 386 20.39 -13.98 2.18
CA PHE A 386 21.70 -13.53 2.61
C PHE A 386 22.39 -14.58 3.48
N ASP A 387 21.69 -15.20 4.43
CA ASP A 387 22.25 -16.27 5.26
C ASP A 387 22.72 -17.49 4.47
N PHE A 388 21.99 -17.86 3.41
CA PHE A 388 22.41 -18.94 2.51
C PHE A 388 23.63 -18.56 1.68
N THR A 389 23.66 -17.33 1.18
CA THR A 389 24.74 -16.84 0.31
C THR A 389 26.03 -16.64 1.11
N ALA A 390 25.92 -16.10 2.33
CA ALA A 390 27.03 -15.92 3.26
C ALA A 390 27.52 -17.22 3.92
N GLY A 391 26.85 -18.36 3.67
CA GLY A 391 27.19 -19.66 4.26
C GLY A 391 26.86 -19.81 5.75
N VAL A 392 26.15 -18.85 6.35
CA VAL A 392 25.73 -18.86 7.76
C VAL A 392 24.73 -19.99 8.02
N THR A 393 23.81 -20.22 7.07
CA THR A 393 22.87 -21.33 7.12
C THR A 393 23.10 -22.27 5.94
N GLN A 394 23.26 -23.57 6.16
CA GLN A 394 23.35 -24.50 5.03
C GLN A 394 21.95 -24.77 4.45
N ARG A 395 21.87 -24.67 3.13
CA ARG A 395 20.65 -24.96 2.37
C ARG A 395 20.38 -26.47 2.33
N ALA A 396 19.14 -26.86 2.03
CA ALA A 396 18.82 -28.28 1.85
C ALA A 396 19.57 -28.87 0.63
N PRO A 397 19.93 -30.16 0.65
CA PRO A 397 20.50 -30.85 -0.51
C PRO A 397 19.66 -30.66 -1.78
N GLU A 398 20.30 -30.71 -2.95
CA GLU A 398 19.62 -30.45 -4.23
C GLU A 398 18.42 -31.37 -4.47
N TRP A 399 18.53 -32.67 -4.16
CA TRP A 399 17.43 -33.61 -4.33
C TRP A 399 16.20 -33.22 -3.49
N MET A 400 16.41 -32.72 -2.26
CA MET A 400 15.33 -32.22 -1.39
C MET A 400 14.71 -30.94 -1.94
N ARG A 401 15.53 -30.05 -2.51
CA ARG A 401 15.07 -28.81 -3.16
C ARG A 401 14.22 -29.12 -4.39
N ARG A 402 14.67 -30.05 -5.24
CA ARG A 402 13.93 -30.51 -6.44
C ARG A 402 12.62 -31.21 -6.06
N ALA A 403 12.62 -31.98 -4.97
CA ALA A 403 11.40 -32.60 -4.43
C ALA A 403 10.49 -31.65 -3.63
N GLY A 404 10.92 -30.40 -3.38
CA GLY A 404 10.16 -29.40 -2.61
C GLY A 404 10.01 -29.65 -1.12
N ILE A 405 10.83 -30.54 -0.56
CA ILE A 405 10.83 -30.88 0.87
C ILE A 405 11.90 -30.10 1.64
N GLU A 406 12.36 -28.97 1.10
CA GLU A 406 13.30 -28.05 1.79
C GLU A 406 12.75 -27.60 3.16
N TRP A 407 11.43 -27.44 3.28
CA TRP A 407 10.78 -27.11 4.55
C TRP A 407 11.01 -28.18 5.63
N LEU A 408 11.04 -29.47 5.26
CA LEU A 408 11.27 -30.58 6.17
C LEU A 408 12.71 -30.58 6.67
N HIS A 409 13.69 -30.35 5.78
CA HIS A 409 15.08 -30.19 6.16
C HIS A 409 15.25 -29.05 7.20
N ARG A 410 14.59 -27.91 6.99
CA ARG A 410 14.63 -26.81 7.96
C ARG A 410 13.94 -27.15 9.28
N LEU A 411 12.84 -27.89 9.26
CA LEU A 411 12.16 -28.32 10.49
C LEU A 411 13.04 -29.25 11.31
N ILE A 412 13.75 -30.18 10.67
CA ILE A 412 14.69 -31.09 11.35
C ILE A 412 15.81 -30.30 12.02
N ARG A 413 16.36 -29.28 11.34
CA ARG A 413 17.44 -28.45 11.91
C ARG A 413 16.98 -27.38 12.90
N GLN A 414 15.71 -26.97 12.82
CA GLN A 414 15.11 -25.92 13.65
C GLN A 414 13.76 -26.39 14.21
N PRO A 415 13.76 -27.37 15.14
CA PRO A 415 12.55 -28.06 15.57
C PRO A 415 11.50 -27.13 16.17
N TRP A 416 11.90 -26.02 16.80
CA TRP A 416 10.99 -25.00 17.34
C TRP A 416 10.08 -24.34 16.28
N ARG A 417 10.39 -24.49 14.97
CA ARG A 417 9.54 -24.01 13.87
C ARG A 417 8.27 -24.83 13.64
N TRP A 418 8.06 -25.95 14.35
CA TRP A 418 6.90 -26.83 14.14
C TRP A 418 5.55 -26.09 14.18
N ARG A 419 5.41 -25.07 15.05
CA ARG A 419 4.19 -24.24 15.13
C ARG A 419 3.89 -23.49 13.84
N ARG A 420 4.95 -22.99 13.16
CA ARG A 420 4.82 -22.33 11.85
C ARG A 420 4.45 -23.34 10.77
N MET A 421 4.97 -24.57 10.84
CA MET A 421 4.68 -25.62 9.85
C MET A 421 3.20 -26.05 9.85
N LEU A 422 2.47 -25.85 10.95
CA LEU A 422 1.01 -26.05 10.98
C LEU A 422 0.22 -25.10 10.06
N ARG A 423 0.87 -24.08 9.46
CA ARG A 423 0.26 -23.24 8.42
C ARG A 423 0.14 -23.95 7.09
N LEU A 424 1.01 -24.91 6.78
CA LEU A 424 0.98 -25.68 5.53
C LEU A 424 -0.29 -26.55 5.38
N PRO A 425 -0.68 -27.39 6.35
CA PRO A 425 -1.93 -28.15 6.24
C PRO A 425 -3.16 -27.21 6.25
N ARG A 426 -3.11 -26.09 6.99
CA ARG A 426 -4.17 -25.07 6.96
C ARG A 426 -4.28 -24.39 5.60
N PHE A 427 -3.16 -24.15 4.92
CA PHE A 427 -3.12 -23.62 3.57
C PHE A 427 -3.80 -24.57 2.58
N VAL A 428 -3.41 -25.86 2.60
CA VAL A 428 -4.04 -26.88 1.75
C VAL A 428 -5.55 -26.91 1.96
N TRP A 429 -6.01 -27.00 3.22
CA TRP A 429 -7.43 -27.00 3.54
C TRP A 429 -8.15 -25.71 3.10
N ALA A 430 -7.52 -24.54 3.30
CA ALA A 430 -8.07 -23.28 2.87
C ALA A 430 -8.24 -23.21 1.34
N VAL A 431 -7.25 -23.68 0.58
CA VAL A 431 -7.30 -23.75 -0.89
C VAL A 431 -8.42 -24.69 -1.34
N LEU A 432 -8.54 -25.89 -0.75
CA LEU A 432 -9.63 -26.82 -1.09
C LEU A 432 -11.02 -26.22 -0.81
N ARG A 433 -11.16 -25.41 0.24
CA ARG A 433 -12.45 -24.83 0.64
C ARG A 433 -12.82 -23.55 -0.11
N ARG A 434 -11.84 -22.69 -0.42
CA ARG A 434 -12.08 -21.33 -0.94
C ARG A 434 -11.48 -21.08 -2.32
N GLY A 435 -10.53 -21.89 -2.75
CA GLY A 435 -9.81 -21.75 -4.02
C GLY A 435 -9.17 -20.38 -4.18
N GLU A 436 -9.61 -19.64 -5.20
CA GLU A 436 -9.13 -18.28 -5.51
C GLU A 436 -9.62 -17.22 -4.52
N LYS A 437 -10.65 -17.53 -3.72
CA LYS A 437 -11.42 -16.52 -2.99
C LYS A 437 -10.67 -15.97 -1.76
N ALA A 438 -10.51 -14.65 -1.71
CA ALA A 438 -10.11 -13.92 -0.49
C ALA A 438 -11.06 -14.19 0.70
N PRO A 439 -10.62 -13.99 1.97
CA PRO A 439 -11.49 -13.98 3.13
C PRO A 439 -12.72 -13.08 2.94
N PHE A 440 -13.88 -13.50 3.48
CA PHE A 440 -15.12 -12.71 3.40
C PHE A 440 -14.94 -11.30 3.99
N ALA A 441 -14.11 -11.14 5.02
CA ALA A 441 -13.79 -9.86 5.66
C ALA A 441 -13.04 -8.86 4.75
N PHE A 442 -12.52 -9.27 3.59
CA PHE A 442 -11.84 -8.40 2.62
C PHE A 442 -12.63 -8.22 1.32
N ARG A 443 -13.87 -8.74 1.27
CA ARG A 443 -14.74 -8.73 0.08
C ARG A 443 -15.87 -7.70 0.14
N ALA A 444 -16.01 -6.99 1.26
CA ALA A 444 -16.99 -5.94 1.45
C ALA A 444 -16.38 -4.60 1.07
#